data_AF-A0A7X7Q662-F1
#
_entry.id   AF-A0A7X7Q662-F1
#
_cell.length_a   1.000
_cell.length_b   1.000
_cell.length_c   1.000
_cell.angle_alpha   90.00
_cell.angle_beta   90.00
_cell.angle_gamma   90.00
#
_symmetry.space_group_name_H-M   'P 1'
#
loop_
_entity.id
_entity.type
_entity.pdbx_description
1 polymer ?
#
loop_
_entity_poly.entity_id
_entity_poly.type
_entity_poly.pdbx_seq_one_letter_code
_entity_poly.pdbx_strand_id
1 'polypeptide(L)' 'MIVKKVCMLGGYAVGKTSLVKRFVHGIFSERYLTTIGVKIEK' A
#
# COMPACT_ATOMS: atom_id res chain seq x y z
N MET A 1 -2.85 16.63 18.12
CA MET A 1 -2.20 15.64 17.24
C MET A 1 -3.22 15.25 16.16
N ILE A 2 -2.93 15.51 14.88
CA ILE A 2 -3.91 15.27 13.81
C ILE A 2 -3.82 13.80 13.39
N VAL A 3 -4.95 13.08 13.49
CA VAL A 3 -5.07 11.71 12.98
C VAL A 3 -5.89 11.75 11.69
N LYS A 4 -5.36 11.19 10.61
CA LYS A 4 -6.06 11.05 9.32
C LYS A 4 -6.08 9.58 8.91
N LYS A 5 -7.18 9.15 8.30
CA LYS A 5 -7.30 7.86 7.64
C LYS A 5 -7.16 8.08 6.14
N VAL A 6 -6.27 7.34 5.49
CA VAL A 6 -6.03 7.42 4.04
C VAL A 6 -6.32 6.05 3.45
N CYS A 7 -7.12 6.00 2.39
CA CYS A 7 -7.48 4.78 1.66
C CYS A 7 -6.98 4.88 0.22
N MET A 8 -6.38 3.81 -0.30
CA MET A 8 -5.97 3.72 -1.69
C MET A 8 -7.01 2.98 -2.53
N LEU A 9 -7.48 3.62 -3.59
CA LEU A 9 -8.49 3.07 -4.50
C LEU A 9 -7.87 2.72 -5.87
N GLY A 10 -8.53 1.82 -6.60
CA GLY A 10 -8.12 1.40 -7.95
C GLY A 10 -8.24 -0.11 -8.17
N GLY A 11 -8.11 -0.53 -9.43
CA GLY A 11 -8.25 -1.93 -9.84
C GLY A 11 -7.26 -2.90 -9.20
N TYR A 12 -7.44 -4.19 -9.48
CA TYR A 12 -6.48 -5.21 -9.07
C TYR A 12 -5.10 -4.96 -9.72
N ALA A 13 -4.03 -5.33 -9.04
CA ALA A 13 -2.65 -5.22 -9.53
C ALA A 13 -2.09 -3.84 -9.93
N VAL A 14 -2.83 -2.73 -9.75
CA VAL A 14 -2.34 -1.37 -10.07
C VAL A 14 -1.22 -0.83 -9.15
N GLY A 15 -0.64 -1.66 -8.29
CA GLY A 15 0.52 -1.28 -7.47
C GLY A 15 0.23 -0.48 -6.18
N LYS A 16 -1.02 -0.45 -5.70
CA LYS A 16 -1.41 0.27 -4.46
C LYS A 16 -0.48 -0.04 -3.28
N THR A 17 -0.30 -1.32 -2.98
CA THR A 17 0.57 -1.78 -1.89
C THR A 17 2.04 -1.46 -2.12
N SER A 18 2.51 -1.52 -3.37
CA SER A 18 3.88 -1.18 -3.72
C SER A 18 4.16 0.31 -3.55
N LEU A 19 3.17 1.17 -3.81
CA LEU A 19 3.28 2.62 -3.59
C LEU A 19 3.47 2.94 -2.11
N VAL A 20 2.66 2.34 -1.22
CA VAL A 20 2.82 2.49 0.23
C VAL A 20 4.19 2.00 0.68
N LYS A 21 4.60 0.79 0.27
CA LYS A 21 5.92 0.23 0.61
C LYS A 21 7.07 1.14 0.18
N ARG A 22 7.02 1.69 -1.04
CA ARG A 22 8.09 2.53 -1.58
C ARG A 22 8.16 3.90 -0.90
N PHE A 23 7.03 4.57 -0.73
CA PHE A 23 7.02 5.98 -0.30
C PHE A 23 6.79 6.18 1.20
N VAL A 24 6.26 5.19 1.90
CA VAL A 24 6.09 5.24 3.36
C VAL A 24 7.18 4.46 4.08
N HIS A 25 7.51 3.26 3.61
CA HIS A 25 8.51 2.39 4.26
C HIS A 25 9.90 2.48 3.63
N GLY A 26 10.06 3.13 2.48
CA GLY A 26 11.33 3.16 1.75
C GLY A 26 11.76 1.80 1.18
N ILE A 27 10.86 0.82 1.12
CA ILE A 27 11.15 -0.55 0.68
C ILE A 27 10.62 -0.75 -0.73
N PHE A 28 11.51 -1.16 -1.64
CA PHE A 28 11.13 -1.60 -2.99
C PHE A 28 11.46 -3.09 -3.17
N SER A 29 10.51 -3.84 -3.71
CA SER A 29 10.70 -5.24 -4.11
C SER A 29 10.03 -5.45 -5.46
N GLU A 30 10.75 -6.07 -6.39
CA GLU A 30 10.20 -6.44 -7.71
C GLU A 30 9.25 -7.64 -7.64
N ARG A 31 9.21 -8.36 -6.51
CA ARG A 31 8.27 -9.46 -6.32
C ARG A 31 6.87 -8.91 -6.09
N TYR A 32 6.00 -9.13 -7.07
CA TYR A 32 4.59 -8.83 -6.94
C TYR A 32 3.93 -9.79 -5.94
N LEU A 33 3.64 -9.28 -4.75
CA LEU A 33 2.82 -9.96 -3.74
C LEU A 33 1.43 -9.32 -3.74
N THR A 34 0.44 -10.10 -4.14
CA THR A 34 -0.97 -9.69 -4.15
C THR A 34 -1.44 -9.45 -2.72
N THR A 35 -2.29 -8.45 -2.53
CA THR A 35 -2.95 -8.23 -1.25
C THR A 35 -4.27 -8.99 -1.27
N ILE A 36 -4.44 -9.94 -0.34
CA ILE A 36 -5.71 -10.65 -0.14
C ILE A 36 -6.57 -9.80 0.79
N GLY A 37 -7.74 -9.36 0.31
CA GLY A 37 -8.64 -8.51 1.09
C GLY A 37 -8.10 -7.09 1.29
N VAL A 38 -7.91 -6.67 2.54
CA VAL A 38 -7.49 -5.31 2.93
C VAL A 38 -6.24 -5.37 3.80
N LYS A 39 -5.26 -4.52 3.51
CA LYS A 39 -4.07 -4.34 4.35
C LYS A 39 -4.19 -3.01 5.11
N ILE A 40 -4.12 -3.06 6.44
CA ILE A 40 -4.10 -1.89 7.32
C ILE A 40 -2.70 -1.74 7.90
N GLU A 41 -2.10 -0.57 7.72
CA GLU A 41 -0.82 -0.20 8.31
C GLU A 41 -1.04 0.99 9.27
N LYS A 42 -0.23 1.06 10.33
CA LYS A 42 -0.38 2.02 11.43
C LYS A 42 0.67 3.10 11.35
#